data_AF-A0A8T6LIA9-F1
#
_entry.id   AF-A0A8T6LIA9-F1
#
_cell.length_a   1.000
_cell.length_b   1.000
_cell.length_c   1.000
_cell.angle_alpha   90.00
_cell.angle_beta   90.00
_cell.angle_gamma   90.00
#
_symmetry.space_group_name_H-M   'P 1'
#
loop_
_entity.id
_entity.type
_entity.pdbx_description
1 polymer ?
#
loop_
_entity_poly.entity_id
_entity_poly.type
_entity_poly.pdbx_seq_one_letter_code
_entity_poly.pdbx_strand_id
1 'polypeptide(L)'
;MIRAGRWPAAGASRRSILPSLGRLLLLLVVEALWLTPAGGPRLPLPGFGRDGLSQEALAGAFAAQEEISPDLLGIPGVVGTAVGLGPGDRPVVMVYLEYAAVDGLPASFASYPLVREVTGRITALGDLPLPAAAGGHIDPRGP
;
A
#
# COMPACT_ATOMS: atom_id res chain seq x y z
N MET A 1 -40.36 -40.27 -66.60
CA MET A 1 -40.07 -39.53 -67.85
C MET A 1 -39.41 -38.18 -67.50
N ILE A 2 -38.21 -37.95 -68.04
CA ILE A 2 -37.64 -36.66 -68.53
C ILE A 2 -37.14 -35.59 -67.52
N ARG A 3 -35.82 -35.67 -67.25
CA ARG A 3 -34.69 -34.71 -67.45
C ARG A 3 -34.87 -33.17 -67.40
N ALA A 4 -33.87 -32.57 -66.72
CA ALA A 4 -32.96 -31.47 -67.12
C ALA A 4 -33.27 -30.00 -66.73
N GLY A 5 -32.22 -29.33 -66.22
CA GLY A 5 -32.06 -27.87 -66.24
C GLY A 5 -31.15 -27.34 -65.12
N ARG A 6 -29.82 -27.40 -65.27
CA ARG A 6 -28.95 -26.28 -65.69
C ARG A 6 -28.67 -25.23 -64.58
N TRP A 7 -27.55 -25.39 -63.88
CA TRP A 7 -26.88 -24.34 -63.10
C TRP A 7 -26.23 -23.30 -64.01
N PRO A 8 -26.35 -21.99 -63.73
CA PRO A 8 -25.48 -20.97 -64.31
C PRO A 8 -24.49 -20.35 -63.30
N ALA A 9 -23.24 -20.25 -63.78
CA ALA A 9 -22.18 -19.25 -63.55
C ALA A 9 -21.77 -18.92 -62.10
N ALA A 10 -20.54 -19.23 -61.66
CA ALA A 10 -19.25 -18.62 -62.04
C ALA A 10 -19.15 -17.13 -61.70
N GLY A 11 -18.38 -16.82 -60.64
CA GLY A 11 -17.95 -15.47 -60.26
C GLY A 11 -16.56 -15.53 -59.65
N ALA A 12 -15.60 -14.98 -60.39
CA ALA A 12 -14.17 -15.23 -60.30
C ALA A 12 -13.47 -14.68 -59.04
N SER A 13 -12.50 -15.46 -58.55
CA SER A 13 -11.45 -15.01 -57.65
C SER A 13 -10.53 -14.03 -58.38
N ARG A 14 -10.46 -12.77 -57.93
CA ARG A 14 -9.48 -11.79 -58.40
C ARG A 14 -8.38 -11.63 -57.35
N ARG A 15 -7.18 -12.03 -57.74
CA ARG A 15 -5.91 -11.65 -57.10
C ARG A 15 -5.46 -10.29 -57.63
N SER A 16 -4.96 -9.44 -56.73
CA SER A 16 -3.97 -8.37 -57.00
C SER A 16 -3.30 -8.07 -55.65
N ILE A 17 -2.08 -8.54 -55.36
CA ILE A 17 -0.76 -8.06 -55.82
C ILE A 17 -0.42 -6.68 -55.20
N LEU A 18 0.34 -6.75 -54.09
CA LEU A 18 1.47 -5.90 -53.63
C LEU A 18 1.27 -4.36 -53.44
N PRO A 19 2.16 -3.67 -52.69
CA PRO A 19 2.73 -3.91 -51.36
C PRO A 19 2.66 -2.64 -50.46
N SER A 20 3.29 -2.65 -49.27
CA SER A 20 3.79 -1.45 -48.55
C SER A 20 2.80 -0.46 -47.91
N LEU A 21 1.83 -0.91 -47.10
CA LEU A 21 1.16 -0.05 -46.10
C LEU A 21 1.45 -0.43 -44.63
N GLY A 22 2.08 -1.58 -44.38
CA GLY A 22 2.38 -2.04 -43.01
C GLY A 22 3.56 -1.32 -42.35
N ARG A 23 4.47 -0.74 -43.14
CA ARG A 23 5.74 -0.20 -42.61
C ARG A 23 5.67 1.26 -42.19
N LEU A 24 4.69 2.02 -42.70
CA LEU A 24 4.46 3.40 -42.27
C LEU A 24 3.55 3.48 -41.03
N LEU A 25 2.60 2.54 -40.87
CA LEU A 25 1.71 2.51 -39.71
C LEU A 25 2.44 2.16 -38.40
N LEU A 26 3.55 1.43 -38.47
CA LEU A 26 4.31 1.00 -37.30
C LEU A 26 5.13 2.14 -36.64
N LEU A 27 5.48 3.19 -37.38
CA LEU A 27 6.31 4.28 -36.83
C LEU A 27 5.49 5.39 -36.14
N LEU A 28 4.19 5.55 -36.43
CA LEU A 28 3.35 6.51 -35.70
C LEU A 28 2.87 6.02 -34.34
N VAL A 29 2.84 4.70 -34.11
CA VAL A 29 2.41 4.12 -32.82
C VAL A 29 3.50 4.24 -31.73
N VAL A 30 4.78 4.34 -32.11
CA VAL A 30 5.89 4.45 -31.14
C VAL A 30 6.05 5.86 -30.59
N GLU A 31 5.69 6.91 -31.34
CA GLU A 31 5.83 8.30 -30.91
C GLU A 31 4.67 8.79 -30.01
N ALA A 32 3.45 8.28 -30.21
CA ALA A 32 2.31 8.62 -29.36
C ALA A 32 2.38 8.00 -27.95
N LEU A 33 3.31 7.06 -27.70
CA LEU A 33 3.42 6.35 -26.43
C LEU A 33 4.08 7.17 -25.30
N TRP A 34 4.58 8.39 -25.58
CA TRP A 34 5.13 9.27 -24.54
C TRP A 34 4.17 10.33 -23.99
N LEU A 35 2.94 10.46 -24.50
CA LEU A 35 1.99 11.49 -24.02
C LEU A 35 0.59 11.01 -23.61
N THR A 36 0.35 9.69 -23.50
CA THR A 36 -0.88 9.21 -22.85
C THR A 36 -0.72 9.17 -21.33
N PRO A 37 -1.47 9.96 -20.54
CA PRO A 37 -1.62 9.66 -19.13
C PRO A 37 -2.30 8.30 -19.03
N ALA A 38 -1.61 7.32 -18.45
CA ALA A 38 -2.17 6.01 -18.18
C ALA A 38 -3.22 6.11 -17.05
N GLY A 39 -4.34 6.78 -17.31
CA GLY A 39 -5.54 6.80 -16.50
C GLY A 39 -6.57 5.85 -17.09
N GLY A 40 -6.36 4.53 -16.94
CA GLY A 40 -7.36 3.55 -17.32
C GLY A 40 -8.64 3.65 -16.47
N PRO A 41 -9.78 3.11 -16.95
CA PRO A 41 -11.01 3.07 -16.18
C PRO A 41 -10.79 2.27 -14.89
N ARG A 42 -10.95 2.94 -13.74
CA ARG A 42 -10.89 2.32 -12.41
C ARG A 42 -12.13 1.47 -12.20
N LEU A 43 -11.97 0.16 -12.30
CA LEU A 43 -12.99 -0.78 -11.83
C LEU A 43 -13.15 -0.63 -10.31
N PRO A 44 -14.37 -0.68 -9.77
CA PRO A 44 -14.60 -0.72 -8.33
C PRO A 44 -14.23 -2.11 -7.81
N LEU A 45 -12.94 -2.33 -7.59
CA LEU A 45 -12.46 -3.42 -6.76
C LEU A 45 -12.77 -3.07 -5.29
N PRO A 46 -13.19 -4.02 -4.44
CA PRO A 46 -13.15 -3.84 -2.99
C PRO A 46 -11.76 -3.31 -2.61
N GLY A 47 -11.74 -2.13 -2.00
CA GLY A 47 -10.69 -1.14 -2.21
C GLY A 47 -9.32 -1.52 -1.64
N PHE A 48 -8.32 -1.52 -2.52
CA PHE A 48 -6.98 -0.97 -2.24
C PHE A 48 -6.95 0.53 -2.61
N GLY A 49 -8.01 1.25 -2.27
CA GLY A 49 -8.17 2.69 -2.44
C GLY A 49 -8.33 3.29 -1.05
N ARG A 50 -7.26 3.89 -0.53
CA ARG A 50 -7.19 4.40 0.83
C ARG A 50 -7.77 5.81 0.87
N ASP A 51 -9.09 5.92 0.88
CA ASP A 51 -9.75 7.22 1.05
C ASP A 51 -9.40 7.88 2.41
N GLY A 52 -8.89 7.08 3.38
CA GLY A 52 -8.40 7.52 4.70
C GLY A 52 -6.91 7.83 4.81
N LEU A 53 -6.07 7.46 3.82
CA LEU A 53 -4.61 7.68 3.85
C LEU A 53 -4.15 8.64 2.79
N SER A 54 -4.59 9.89 2.89
CA SER A 54 -3.90 10.96 2.19
C SER A 54 -2.53 11.21 2.83
N GLN A 55 -1.56 11.64 2.02
CA GLN A 55 -0.22 11.97 2.51
C GLN A 55 -0.28 13.14 3.51
N GLU A 56 -1.20 14.07 3.28
CA GLU A 56 -1.48 15.22 4.14
C GLU A 56 -2.02 14.78 5.51
N ALA A 57 -2.96 13.83 5.56
CA ALA A 57 -3.51 13.34 6.83
C ALA A 57 -2.45 12.58 7.64
N LEU A 58 -1.59 11.80 6.97
CA LEU A 58 -0.49 11.11 7.64
C LEU A 58 0.57 12.09 8.17
N ALA A 59 0.93 13.11 7.38
CA ALA A 59 1.83 14.16 7.82
C ALA A 59 1.27 14.94 9.03
N GLY A 60 -0.04 15.23 9.02
CA GLY A 60 -0.72 15.86 10.14
C GLY A 60 -0.72 14.99 11.40
N ALA A 61 -0.88 13.67 11.27
CA ALA A 61 -0.78 12.75 12.40
C ALA A 61 0.64 12.70 12.98
N PHE A 62 1.69 12.74 12.15
CA PHE A 62 3.07 12.86 12.61
C PHE A 62 3.31 14.16 13.36
N ALA A 63 2.83 15.28 12.84
CA ALA A 63 2.95 16.57 13.53
C ALA A 63 2.23 16.55 14.89
N ALA A 64 1.01 16.00 14.94
CA ALA A 64 0.25 15.85 16.18
C ALA A 64 0.97 14.94 17.19
N GLN A 65 1.51 13.81 16.74
CA GLN A 65 2.29 12.91 17.60
C GLN A 65 3.55 13.61 18.12
N GLU A 66 4.29 14.34 17.28
CA GLU A 66 5.52 15.04 17.69
C GLU A 66 5.22 16.11 18.74
N GLU A 67 4.14 16.87 18.56
CA GLU A 67 3.75 17.95 19.45
C GLU A 67 3.36 17.45 20.84
N ILE A 68 2.53 16.39 20.94
CA ILE A 68 2.06 15.89 22.24
C ILE A 68 3.04 14.89 22.89
N SER A 69 4.01 14.35 22.14
CA SER A 69 4.91 13.29 22.64
C SER A 69 5.60 13.63 23.97
N PRO A 70 6.19 14.83 24.16
CA PRO A 70 6.90 15.16 25.40
C PRO A 70 6.01 15.09 26.65
N ASP A 71 4.77 15.57 26.53
CA ASP A 71 3.80 15.56 27.62
C ASP A 71 3.35 14.13 27.95
N LEU A 72 3.09 13.31 26.91
CA LEU A 72 2.71 11.91 27.10
C LEU A 72 3.85 11.09 27.72
N LEU A 73 5.08 11.27 27.25
CA LEU A 73 6.26 10.58 27.80
C LEU A 73 6.60 11.02 29.22
N GLY A 74 6.11 12.18 29.66
CA GLY A 74 6.19 12.62 31.06
C GLY A 74 5.22 11.90 31.99
N ILE A 75 4.22 11.18 31.48
CA ILE A 75 3.23 10.46 32.28
C ILE A 75 3.81 9.11 32.74
N PRO A 76 3.85 8.83 34.06
CA PRO A 76 4.28 7.53 34.57
C PRO A 76 3.48 6.38 33.95
N GLY A 77 4.19 5.39 33.40
CA GLY A 77 3.59 4.22 32.74
C GLY A 77 3.45 4.35 31.23
N VAL A 78 3.71 5.52 30.63
CA VAL A 78 3.87 5.64 29.17
C VAL A 78 5.31 5.30 28.78
N VAL A 79 5.47 4.41 27.80
CA VAL A 79 6.79 3.94 27.32
C VAL A 79 7.11 4.39 25.90
N GLY A 80 6.14 4.93 25.18
CA GLY A 80 6.35 5.38 23.81
C GLY A 80 5.10 5.98 23.16
N THR A 81 5.32 6.65 22.04
CA THR A 81 4.27 7.15 21.15
C THR A 81 4.61 6.77 19.71
N ALA A 82 3.60 6.68 18.85
CA ALA A 82 3.79 6.45 17.42
C ALA A 82 2.58 6.92 16.61
N VAL A 83 2.67 6.83 15.29
CA VAL A 83 1.52 6.97 14.38
C VAL A 83 1.16 5.61 13.82
N GLY A 84 -0.12 5.26 13.90
CA GLY A 84 -0.66 4.00 13.41
C GLY A 84 -1.88 4.20 12.51
N LEU A 85 -2.46 3.08 12.10
CA LEU A 85 -3.69 3.02 11.31
C LEU A 85 -4.82 2.44 12.14
N GLY A 86 -5.87 3.23 12.34
CA GLY A 86 -7.10 2.82 13.00
C GLY A 86 -8.16 2.31 12.01
N PRO A 87 -9.40 2.10 12.48
CA PRO A 87 -10.50 1.61 11.66
C PRO A 87 -10.75 2.47 10.41
N GLY A 88 -10.82 1.81 9.25
CA GLY A 88 -11.03 2.46 7.96
C GLY A 88 -9.80 3.22 7.45
N ASP A 89 -8.60 2.72 7.77
CA ASP A 89 -7.32 3.28 7.33
C ASP A 89 -7.15 4.76 7.72
N ARG A 90 -7.67 5.16 8.89
CA ARG A 90 -7.50 6.52 9.40
C ARG A 90 -6.27 6.63 10.28
N PRO A 91 -5.41 7.65 10.11
CA PRO A 91 -4.27 7.88 10.99
C PRO A 91 -4.72 8.07 12.44
N VAL A 92 -3.99 7.45 13.37
CA VAL A 92 -4.19 7.58 14.81
C VAL A 92 -2.85 7.80 15.50
N VAL A 93 -2.86 8.43 16.67
CA VAL A 93 -1.68 8.51 17.53
C VAL A 93 -1.73 7.34 18.50
N MET A 94 -0.71 6.49 18.49
CA MET A 94 -0.58 5.36 19.40
C MET A 94 0.17 5.79 20.65
N VAL A 95 -0.28 5.30 21.80
CA VAL A 95 0.36 5.49 23.10
C VAL A 95 0.66 4.12 23.68
N TYR A 96 1.95 3.81 23.81
CA TYR A 96 2.43 2.55 24.36
C TYR A 96 2.58 2.66 25.87
N LEU A 97 2.04 1.67 26.58
CA LEU A 97 1.95 1.65 28.03
C LEU A 97 2.69 0.45 28.62
N GLU A 98 3.34 0.66 29.77
CA GLU A 98 3.92 -0.41 30.58
C GLU A 98 2.83 -1.29 31.23
N TYR A 99 1.71 -0.69 31.62
CA TYR A 99 0.57 -1.36 32.26
C TYR A 99 -0.75 -0.69 31.86
N ALA A 100 -1.89 -1.39 32.06
CA ALA A 100 -3.18 -0.94 31.55
C ALA A 100 -3.78 0.28 32.29
N ALA A 101 -3.53 0.39 33.60
CA ALA A 101 -4.11 1.42 34.47
C ALA A 101 -3.25 2.69 34.50
N VAL A 102 -3.11 3.36 33.35
CA VAL A 102 -2.45 4.67 33.23
C VAL A 102 -3.50 5.76 33.13
N ASP A 103 -3.45 6.69 34.09
CA ASP A 103 -4.34 7.85 34.19
C ASP A 103 -3.77 9.06 33.43
N GLY A 104 -4.63 10.07 33.20
CA GLY A 104 -4.19 11.35 32.62
C GLY A 104 -4.01 11.37 31.10
N LEU A 105 -4.22 10.25 30.39
CA LEU A 105 -4.14 10.24 28.92
C LEU A 105 -5.43 10.79 28.29
N PRO A 106 -5.33 11.77 27.38
CA PRO A 106 -6.49 12.26 26.63
C PRO A 106 -6.99 11.20 25.63
N ALA A 107 -8.25 11.32 25.22
CA ALA A 107 -8.85 10.45 24.21
C ALA A 107 -8.43 10.83 22.77
N SER A 108 -8.00 12.08 22.55
CA SER A 108 -7.63 12.61 21.25
C SER A 108 -6.78 13.88 21.37
N PHE A 109 -6.00 14.19 20.35
CA PHE A 109 -5.21 15.41 20.23
C PHE A 109 -5.17 15.89 18.78
N ALA A 110 -5.31 17.20 18.54
CA ALA A 110 -5.33 17.79 17.19
C ALA A 110 -6.26 17.08 16.19
N SER A 111 -7.43 16.62 16.66
CA SER A 111 -8.42 15.82 15.90
C SER A 111 -8.03 14.38 15.59
N TYR A 112 -6.85 13.91 16.02
CA TYR A 112 -6.44 12.51 15.92
C TYR A 112 -6.80 11.75 17.20
N PRO A 113 -7.44 10.57 17.11
CA PRO A 113 -7.66 9.70 18.25
C PRO A 113 -6.33 9.23 18.86
N LEU A 114 -6.28 9.13 20.19
CA LEU A 114 -5.20 8.46 20.90
C LEU A 114 -5.61 7.02 21.21
N VAL A 115 -4.85 6.07 20.69
CA VAL A 115 -5.07 4.64 20.87
C VAL A 115 -4.06 4.10 21.87
N ARG A 116 -4.55 3.54 22.97
CA ARG A 116 -3.74 2.94 24.03
C ARG A 116 -3.38 1.51 23.68
N GLU A 117 -2.10 1.15 23.80
CA GLU A 117 -1.63 -0.21 23.63
C GLU A 117 -0.66 -0.59 24.76
N VAL A 118 -0.90 -1.71 25.42
CA VAL A 118 -0.05 -2.17 26.52
C VAL A 118 1.04 -3.08 25.96
N THR A 119 2.25 -2.56 25.87
CA THR A 119 3.44 -3.30 25.38
C THR A 119 4.24 -3.92 26.51
N GLY A 120 4.01 -3.47 27.75
CA GLY A 120 4.94 -3.72 28.85
C GLY A 120 6.15 -2.79 28.78
N ARG A 121 7.14 -3.06 29.61
CA ARG A 121 8.37 -2.28 29.67
C ARG A 121 9.19 -2.47 28.40
N ILE A 122 9.62 -1.35 27.80
CA ILE A 122 10.59 -1.35 26.71
C ILE A 122 11.99 -1.27 27.32
N THR A 123 12.88 -2.19 26.96
CA THR A 123 14.27 -2.25 27.47
C THR A 123 15.20 -2.47 26.28
N ALA A 124 16.32 -1.77 26.26
CA ALA A 124 17.32 -1.96 25.21
C ALA A 124 17.83 -3.41 25.25
N LEU A 125 18.05 -4.01 24.08
CA LEU A 125 18.50 -5.40 23.96
C LEU A 125 19.77 -5.68 24.77
N GLY A 126 20.69 -4.71 24.85
CA GLY A 126 21.93 -4.83 25.64
C GLY A 126 21.75 -4.80 27.15
N ASP A 127 20.61 -4.31 27.63
CA ASP A 127 20.26 -4.21 29.06
C ASP A 127 19.38 -5.38 29.51
N LEU A 128 18.96 -6.25 28.58
CA LEU A 128 18.27 -7.48 28.95
C LEU A 128 19.24 -8.38 29.73
N PRO A 129 18.78 -9.06 30.79
CA PRO A 129 19.55 -10.11 31.41
C PRO A 129 20.00 -11.09 30.33
N LEU A 130 21.30 -11.31 30.21
CA LEU A 130 21.82 -12.33 29.29
C LEU A 130 21.09 -13.64 29.62
N PRO A 131 20.50 -14.32 28.63
CA PRO A 131 20.01 -15.67 28.86
C PRO A 131 21.17 -16.47 29.44
N ALA A 132 20.95 -17.18 30.57
CA ALA A 132 21.95 -18.02 31.19
C ALA A 132 22.62 -18.86 30.10
N ALA A 133 23.92 -18.64 29.88
CA ALA A 133 24.63 -18.95 28.65
C ALA A 133 24.14 -20.25 27.96
N ALA A 134 23.27 -20.12 26.96
CA ALA A 134 23.17 -21.11 25.92
C ALA A 134 24.37 -20.87 25.00
N GLY A 135 25.51 -21.45 25.39
CA GLY A 135 26.80 -21.29 24.71
C GLY A 135 26.81 -21.87 23.30
N GLY A 136 26.21 -21.16 22.36
CA GLY A 136 26.29 -21.44 20.93
C GLY A 136 26.76 -20.20 20.19
N HIS A 137 28.04 -20.17 19.82
CA HIS A 137 28.48 -19.32 18.72
C HIS A 137 27.69 -19.74 17.48
N ILE A 138 26.68 -18.97 17.12
CA ILE A 138 25.96 -19.11 15.85
C ILE A 138 26.87 -18.56 14.75
N ASP A 139 27.48 -19.45 13.96
CA ASP A 139 28.19 -19.09 12.74
C ASP A 139 27.18 -18.45 11.77
N PRO A 140 27.34 -17.16 11.39
CA PRO A 140 26.42 -16.50 10.45
C PRO A 140 26.49 -17.08 9.03
N ARG A 141 27.39 -18.03 8.74
CA ARG A 141 27.49 -18.70 7.45
C ARG A 141 26.92 -20.13 7.42
N GLY A 142 26.35 -20.61 8.52
CA GLY A 142 25.86 -21.99 8.63
C GLY A 142 27.00 -23.03 8.61
N PRO A 143 26.69 -24.32 8.83
CA PRO A 143 27.70 -25.39 8.84
C PRO A 143 28.39 -25.59 7.48
#